data_AF-A0A6I3LFS5-F1
#
_entry.id   AF-A0A6I3LFS5-F1
#
_cell.length_a   1.000
_cell.length_b   1.000
_cell.length_c   1.000
_cell.angle_alpha   90.00
_cell.angle_beta   90.00
_cell.angle_gamma   90.00
#
_symmetry.space_group_name_H-M   'P 1'
#
loop_
_entity.id
_entity.type
_entity.pdbx_description
1 polymer ?
#
loop_
_entity_poly.entity_id
_entity_poly.type
_entity_poly.pdbx_seq_one_letter_code
_entity_poly.pdbx_strand_id
1 'polypeptide(L)'
;MNQKNIIKGLFLSLGLITLQACDSDFTETGADIIGGGEYQVESYIVEDIKAYNQPYGPTDASRLPEVSIGSYDDGIFGVKSKSIALNFATPSILNEIDNTIQVDSAYIYLPYYNTEVEKVENDVTSYKLKSRYGNGIFKLEVFQHDYLMTNDDPLGGGRKYFSNQSKLFENTPNGLSSVLNENTTVLVDNRGIVLYKKDKDGNDQVDDNGKRIVKEVLPAGMWINLDKAHFQSKLADIASADEFQNKFRGLYLKASSMGSGEGTILLVNPAQGYLRVAYTQEEKKKNEDGTETTNKIRREVKLPLLTYANPSVANLAVSKNILVNLEENDTKVEDVYESAPNKELGDDKLFVTGGGEGSIAVIELFKENDFAELKALREQNVLINDAFLTVYTDEASMAGQINPERLYLYNFDSTSNIPDFIADAATSKPIYGGAFEKGGEDSKKAKNSYTFRIKDHIQNLIKSKTLVSPKLAISASNSFTSTIGQINYKDLYTGGEDGDSKVIENTPKNITQMPSITITTPIGTVINGTTGAAGVKKMKLEIFYTKTVK
;
A
#
# COMPACT_ATOMS: atom_id res chain seq x y z
N MET A 1 2.73 -85.73 -23.81
CA MET A 1 3.34 -84.42 -24.12
C MET A 1 2.78 -83.39 -23.15
N ASN A 2 3.65 -82.75 -22.37
CA ASN A 2 3.29 -81.95 -21.19
C ASN A 2 2.61 -80.61 -21.56
N GLN A 3 1.35 -80.44 -21.14
CA GLN A 3 0.55 -79.22 -21.34
C GLN A 3 1.09 -77.97 -20.61
N LYS A 4 2.12 -78.10 -19.77
CA LYS A 4 2.74 -76.97 -19.04
C LYS A 4 3.68 -76.10 -19.88
N ASN A 5 4.15 -76.57 -21.04
CA ASN A 5 5.08 -75.80 -21.88
C ASN A 5 4.37 -74.96 -22.96
N ILE A 6 3.13 -75.30 -23.32
CA ILE A 6 2.32 -74.53 -24.28
C ILE A 6 1.77 -73.25 -23.63
N ILE A 7 1.38 -73.33 -22.34
CA ILE A 7 0.85 -72.17 -21.59
C ILE A 7 1.95 -71.14 -21.31
N LYS A 8 3.21 -71.57 -21.10
CA LYS A 8 4.35 -70.63 -20.94
C LYS A 8 4.73 -69.91 -22.23
N GLY A 9 4.56 -70.55 -23.39
CA GLY A 9 4.77 -69.91 -24.70
C GLY A 9 3.70 -68.87 -25.03
N LEU A 10 2.43 -69.14 -24.68
CA LEU A 10 1.32 -68.23 -24.96
C LEU A 10 1.33 -66.98 -24.05
N PHE A 11 1.80 -67.08 -22.81
CA PHE A 11 1.98 -65.92 -21.93
C PHE A 11 3.21 -65.06 -22.30
N LEU A 12 4.25 -65.64 -22.89
CA LEU A 12 5.43 -64.88 -23.33
C LEU A 12 5.16 -64.12 -24.64
N SER A 13 4.33 -64.66 -25.54
CA SER A 13 3.94 -63.95 -26.78
C SER A 13 2.91 -62.85 -26.55
N LEU A 14 2.06 -62.96 -25.52
CA LEU A 14 1.10 -61.91 -25.15
C LEU A 14 1.75 -60.75 -24.36
N GLY A 15 2.90 -60.98 -23.73
CA GLY A 15 3.67 -59.96 -23.00
C GLY A 15 4.61 -59.11 -23.86
N LEU A 16 4.86 -59.49 -25.11
CA LEU A 16 5.70 -58.71 -26.05
C LEU A 16 4.90 -57.80 -27.00
N ILE A 17 3.56 -57.92 -27.04
CA ILE A 17 2.70 -57.03 -27.84
C ILE A 17 2.22 -55.81 -27.01
N THR A 18 2.43 -55.80 -25.69
CA THR A 18 2.05 -54.68 -24.81
C THR A 18 3.16 -53.65 -24.58
N LEU A 19 4.30 -53.74 -25.28
CA LEU A 19 5.41 -52.78 -25.18
C LEU A 19 5.64 -51.94 -26.46
N GLN A 20 4.71 -51.97 -27.43
CA GLN A 20 4.71 -51.10 -28.61
C GLN A 20 3.35 -50.43 -28.87
N ALA A 21 2.64 -50.04 -27.82
CA ALA A 21 1.44 -49.21 -27.92
C ALA A 21 1.37 -48.22 -26.75
N CYS A 22 2.31 -47.30 -26.73
CA CYS A 22 2.14 -45.96 -26.18
C CYS A 22 2.72 -44.98 -27.21
N ASP A 23 2.33 -45.16 -28.47
CA ASP A 23 2.16 -44.00 -29.32
C ASP A 23 0.86 -43.36 -28.83
N SER A 24 0.94 -42.13 -28.34
CA SER A 24 -0.25 -41.35 -28.06
C SER A 24 -0.85 -40.92 -29.41
N ASP A 25 -1.51 -41.86 -30.07
CA ASP A 25 -2.50 -41.54 -31.08
C ASP A 25 -3.61 -40.77 -30.36
N PHE A 26 -3.54 -39.44 -30.45
CA PHE A 26 -4.69 -38.60 -30.19
C PHE A 26 -5.76 -39.03 -31.18
N THR A 27 -6.70 -39.85 -30.72
CA THR A 27 -7.89 -40.21 -31.49
C THR A 27 -8.58 -38.92 -31.92
N GLU A 28 -8.69 -38.72 -33.24
CA GLU A 28 -9.33 -37.63 -33.96
C GLU A 28 -10.84 -37.52 -33.68
N THR A 29 -11.24 -37.41 -32.41
CA THR A 29 -12.64 -37.15 -32.02
C THR A 29 -12.81 -35.69 -31.60
N GLY A 30 -12.21 -34.79 -32.40
CA GLY A 30 -12.26 -33.33 -32.19
C GLY A 30 -11.71 -32.48 -33.34
N ALA A 31 -11.00 -33.08 -34.29
CA ALA A 31 -10.38 -32.39 -35.44
C ALA A 31 -11.39 -31.75 -36.41
N ASP A 32 -12.67 -32.13 -36.35
CA ASP A 32 -13.73 -31.60 -37.23
C ASP A 32 -14.55 -30.46 -36.59
N ILE A 33 -14.23 -30.07 -35.35
CA ILE A 33 -14.86 -28.93 -34.65
C ILE A 33 -13.98 -27.68 -34.69
N ILE A 34 -12.66 -27.85 -34.85
CA ILE A 34 -11.70 -26.77 -35.03
C ILE A 34 -10.95 -27.08 -36.33
N GLY A 35 -11.24 -26.35 -37.40
CA GLY A 35 -10.79 -26.63 -38.76
C GLY A 35 -9.32 -27.07 -38.82
N GLY A 36 -9.08 -28.23 -39.46
CA GLY A 36 -7.82 -28.96 -39.47
C GLY A 36 -6.59 -28.18 -39.93
N GLY A 37 -5.94 -27.50 -38.99
CA GLY A 37 -4.56 -27.02 -39.10
C GLY A 37 -3.69 -27.69 -38.04
N GLU A 38 -2.42 -27.92 -38.37
CA GLU A 38 -1.41 -28.27 -37.38
C GLU A 38 -1.14 -27.03 -36.51
N TYR A 39 -1.37 -27.13 -35.19
CA TYR A 39 -1.14 -26.02 -34.25
C TYR A 39 0.14 -26.27 -33.45
N GLN A 40 1.06 -25.31 -33.49
CA GLN A 40 2.31 -25.38 -32.72
C GLN A 40 2.34 -24.29 -31.65
N VAL A 41 2.66 -24.67 -30.41
CA VAL A 41 2.93 -23.74 -29.32
C VAL A 41 4.41 -23.40 -29.32
N GLU A 42 4.72 -22.11 -29.42
CA GLU A 42 6.08 -21.58 -29.38
C GLU A 42 6.23 -20.56 -28.25
N SER A 43 7.48 -20.34 -27.84
CA SER A 43 7.87 -19.26 -26.93
C SER A 43 8.80 -18.30 -27.66
N TYR A 44 8.58 -17.00 -27.44
CA TYR A 44 9.42 -15.95 -27.99
C TYR A 44 9.79 -14.95 -26.90
N ILE A 45 11.07 -14.59 -26.86
CA ILE A 45 11.59 -13.56 -25.96
C ILE A 45 11.66 -12.28 -26.77
N VAL A 46 10.97 -11.25 -26.29
CA VAL A 46 10.93 -9.94 -26.93
C VAL A 46 12.30 -9.29 -26.88
N GLU A 47 12.77 -8.80 -28.04
CA GLU A 47 14.07 -8.15 -28.17
C GLU A 47 13.96 -6.63 -28.00
N ASP A 48 12.89 -6.04 -28.52
CA ASP A 48 12.54 -4.62 -28.41
C ASP A 48 11.86 -4.31 -27.07
N ILE A 49 12.71 -4.27 -26.02
CA ILE A 49 12.34 -3.83 -24.69
C ILE A 49 13.36 -2.81 -24.18
N LYS A 50 12.85 -1.65 -23.79
CA LYS A 50 13.65 -0.57 -23.20
C LYS A 50 13.02 -0.14 -21.88
N ALA A 51 13.85 0.11 -20.88
CA ALA A 51 13.37 0.64 -19.60
C ALA A 51 14.30 1.72 -19.07
N TYR A 52 13.73 2.75 -18.43
CA TYR A 52 14.47 3.86 -17.85
C TYR A 52 13.83 4.38 -16.55
N ASN A 53 14.65 5.03 -15.73
CA ASN A 53 14.23 5.66 -14.50
C ASN A 53 13.37 6.91 -14.77
N GLN A 54 12.30 7.08 -14.00
CA GLN A 54 11.47 8.27 -14.05
C GLN A 54 11.13 8.71 -12.62
N PRO A 55 11.84 9.70 -12.06
CA PRO A 55 11.47 10.27 -10.79
C PRO A 55 10.11 10.99 -10.89
N TYR A 56 9.41 11.07 -9.76
CA TYR A 56 8.17 11.81 -9.61
C TYR A 56 8.23 12.68 -8.34
N GLY A 57 7.63 13.87 -8.44
CA GLY A 57 7.61 14.84 -7.34
C GLY A 57 6.51 14.59 -6.31
N PRO A 58 6.27 15.56 -5.41
CA PRO A 58 5.32 15.39 -4.31
C PRO A 58 3.93 15.08 -4.82
N THR A 59 3.20 14.22 -4.11
CA THR A 59 1.85 13.76 -4.48
C THR A 59 0.83 14.17 -3.43
N ASP A 60 -0.45 14.29 -3.84
CA ASP A 60 -1.55 14.46 -2.90
C ASP A 60 -1.61 13.27 -1.94
N ALA A 61 -1.22 13.52 -0.70
CA ALA A 61 -1.14 12.55 0.37
C ALA A 61 -2.32 12.67 1.36
N SER A 62 -3.37 13.41 0.97
CA SER A 62 -4.60 13.51 1.75
C SER A 62 -5.53 12.32 1.51
N ARG A 63 -6.33 11.94 2.51
CA ARG A 63 -7.45 10.99 2.38
C ARG A 63 -7.04 9.63 1.80
N LEU A 64 -5.87 9.14 2.18
CA LEU A 64 -5.39 7.83 1.75
C LEU A 64 -6.10 6.72 2.56
N PRO A 65 -6.40 5.55 1.95
CA PRO A 65 -7.06 4.43 2.62
C PRO A 65 -6.20 3.79 3.71
N GLU A 66 -4.90 3.84 3.51
CA GLU A 66 -3.85 3.38 4.41
C GLU A 66 -2.81 4.50 4.47
N VAL A 67 -2.17 4.65 5.62
CA VAL A 67 -1.09 5.65 5.79
C VAL A 67 0.07 5.02 6.52
N SER A 68 1.25 5.56 6.28
CA SER A 68 2.49 5.12 6.91
C SER A 68 2.87 6.05 8.07
N ILE A 69 3.45 5.50 9.12
CA ILE A 69 4.02 6.26 10.22
C ILE A 69 5.32 5.59 10.69
N GLY A 70 6.33 6.40 10.99
CA GLY A 70 7.61 5.93 11.49
C GLY A 70 8.81 6.54 10.77
N SER A 71 9.98 5.97 10.99
CA SER A 71 11.21 6.36 10.31
C SER A 71 12.07 5.12 10.06
N TYR A 72 12.55 4.94 8.84
CA TYR A 72 13.31 3.75 8.42
C TYR A 72 14.43 4.15 7.46
N ASP A 73 15.58 3.52 7.61
CA ASP A 73 16.71 3.65 6.68
C ASP A 73 16.57 2.58 5.57
N ASP A 74 16.22 3.04 4.37
CA ASP A 74 16.02 2.19 3.18
C ASP A 74 17.31 2.07 2.34
N GLY A 75 18.46 2.11 3.02
CA GLY A 75 19.78 1.90 2.46
C GLY A 75 20.11 2.92 1.38
N ILE A 76 20.14 2.46 0.13
CA ILE A 76 20.47 3.31 -1.02
C ILE A 76 19.45 4.44 -1.25
N PHE A 77 18.21 4.28 -0.75
CA PHE A 77 17.17 5.31 -0.83
C PHE A 77 17.18 6.29 0.36
N GLY A 78 18.09 6.11 1.31
CA GLY A 78 18.25 6.98 2.47
C GLY A 78 17.19 6.78 3.56
N VAL A 79 17.21 7.68 4.54
CA VAL A 79 16.27 7.69 5.66
C VAL A 79 14.99 8.39 5.26
N LYS A 80 13.88 7.67 5.40
CA LYS A 80 12.52 8.19 5.19
C LYS A 80 11.80 8.31 6.51
N SER A 81 11.14 9.44 6.74
CA SER A 81 10.28 9.67 7.89
C SER A 81 8.86 10.00 7.44
N LYS A 82 7.88 9.31 8.02
CA LYS A 82 6.47 9.39 7.66
C LYS A 82 5.66 9.90 8.86
N SER A 83 5.04 11.05 8.70
CA SER A 83 4.26 11.74 9.74
C SER A 83 2.79 11.85 9.34
N ILE A 84 1.92 12.12 10.31
CA ILE A 84 0.47 12.25 10.06
C ILE A 84 -0.02 13.59 10.61
N ALA A 85 -0.66 14.39 9.75
CA ALA A 85 -1.41 15.59 10.18
C ALA A 85 -2.91 15.35 10.04
N LEU A 86 -3.69 15.77 11.05
CA LEU A 86 -5.11 15.46 11.21
C LEU A 86 -5.88 16.72 11.57
N ASN A 87 -6.95 17.04 10.85
CA ASN A 87 -8.00 17.96 11.31
C ASN A 87 -9.25 17.16 11.68
N PHE A 88 -9.77 17.43 12.86
CA PHE A 88 -11.02 16.85 13.33
C PHE A 88 -12.19 17.76 12.97
N ALA A 89 -13.24 17.18 12.38
CA ALA A 89 -14.54 17.82 12.33
C ALA A 89 -15.16 17.79 13.72
N THR A 90 -15.96 18.81 14.00
CA THR A 90 -16.52 18.98 15.33
C THR A 90 -17.55 17.90 15.66
N PRO A 91 -17.39 17.17 16.77
CA PRO A 91 -18.37 16.15 17.17
C PRO A 91 -19.59 16.80 17.82
N SER A 92 -20.77 16.25 17.56
CA SER A 92 -22.04 16.75 18.12
C SER A 92 -22.15 16.61 19.65
N ILE A 93 -21.34 15.73 20.25
CA ILE A 93 -21.36 15.41 21.69
C ILE A 93 -20.80 16.53 22.57
N LEU A 94 -20.12 17.55 22.00
CA LEU A 94 -19.51 18.63 22.80
C LEU A 94 -20.54 19.52 23.50
N ASN A 95 -21.79 19.54 23.02
CA ASN A 95 -22.86 20.33 23.64
C ASN A 95 -23.31 19.78 25.02
N GLU A 96 -22.86 18.58 25.40
CA GLU A 96 -23.19 17.94 26.68
C GLU A 96 -22.11 18.11 27.75
N ILE A 97 -21.00 18.79 27.42
CA ILE A 97 -19.88 19.05 28.33
C ILE A 97 -20.13 20.37 29.06
N ASP A 98 -20.02 20.34 30.39
CA ASP A 98 -20.09 21.53 31.23
C ASP A 98 -18.79 21.78 32.01
N ASN A 99 -18.77 22.86 32.78
CA ASN A 99 -17.59 23.34 33.51
C ASN A 99 -17.16 22.44 34.69
N THR A 100 -17.95 21.42 35.04
CA THR A 100 -17.60 20.43 36.05
C THR A 100 -16.73 19.29 35.48
N ILE A 101 -16.44 19.33 34.18
CA ILE A 101 -15.62 18.33 33.49
C ILE A 101 -14.25 18.14 34.18
N GLN A 102 -13.91 16.89 34.43
CA GLN A 102 -12.59 16.42 34.86
C GLN A 102 -12.10 15.36 33.87
N VAL A 103 -11.06 15.67 33.11
CA VAL A 103 -10.47 14.73 32.15
C VAL A 103 -9.69 13.65 32.88
N ASP A 104 -10.14 12.41 32.72
CA ASP A 104 -9.53 11.24 33.34
C ASP A 104 -8.33 10.74 32.53
N SER A 105 -8.47 10.71 31.20
CA SER A 105 -7.44 10.22 30.27
C SER A 105 -7.70 10.67 28.84
N ALA A 106 -6.64 10.93 28.07
CA ALA A 106 -6.69 11.15 26.64
C ALA A 106 -5.69 10.22 25.92
N TYR A 107 -6.10 9.58 24.83
CA TYR A 107 -5.21 8.72 24.05
C TYR A 107 -5.62 8.62 22.58
N ILE A 108 -4.64 8.32 21.72
CA ILE A 108 -4.87 7.92 20.33
C ILE A 108 -4.71 6.41 20.23
N TYR A 109 -5.67 5.76 19.58
CA TYR A 109 -5.55 4.39 19.16
C TYR A 109 -5.49 4.34 17.63
N LEU A 110 -4.43 3.73 17.11
CA LEU A 110 -4.13 3.67 15.68
C LEU A 110 -3.79 2.22 15.29
N PRO A 111 -4.78 1.44 14.80
CA PRO A 111 -4.61 0.04 14.41
C PRO A 111 -3.57 -0.14 13.31
N TYR A 112 -2.79 -1.23 13.36
CA TYR A 112 -1.93 -1.61 12.23
C TYR A 112 -2.75 -2.15 11.06
N TYR A 113 -2.26 -1.87 9.84
CA TYR A 113 -2.85 -2.39 8.62
C TYR A 113 -2.40 -3.84 8.36
N ASN A 114 -3.25 -4.62 7.65
CA ASN A 114 -2.94 -5.97 7.17
C ASN A 114 -2.33 -6.91 8.23
N THR A 115 -3.03 -7.06 9.35
CA THR A 115 -2.63 -7.96 10.44
C THR A 115 -3.33 -9.31 10.31
N GLU A 116 -2.59 -10.39 10.62
CA GLU A 116 -3.16 -11.74 10.68
C GLU A 116 -2.97 -12.30 12.09
N VAL A 117 -3.97 -13.00 12.61
CA VAL A 117 -3.85 -13.67 13.91
C VAL A 117 -2.76 -14.75 13.80
N GLU A 118 -1.74 -14.65 14.64
CA GLU A 118 -0.65 -15.62 14.69
C GLU A 118 -0.91 -16.66 15.78
N LYS A 119 -1.17 -16.20 17.01
CA LYS A 119 -1.43 -17.06 18.17
C LYS A 119 -2.38 -16.36 19.14
N VAL A 120 -3.09 -17.16 19.93
CA VAL A 120 -3.81 -16.71 21.13
C VAL A 120 -3.24 -17.45 22.32
N GLU A 121 -2.75 -16.71 23.33
CA GLU A 121 -2.15 -17.25 24.54
C GLU A 121 -2.55 -16.41 25.75
N ASN A 122 -3.04 -17.05 26.83
CA ASN A 122 -3.47 -16.37 28.06
C ASN A 122 -4.46 -15.20 27.83
N ASP A 123 -5.48 -15.40 27.00
CA ASP A 123 -6.47 -14.38 26.58
C ASP A 123 -5.87 -13.17 25.83
N VAL A 124 -4.60 -13.25 25.38
CA VAL A 124 -3.95 -12.23 24.55
C VAL A 124 -3.70 -12.78 23.15
N THR A 125 -4.21 -12.08 22.14
CA THR A 125 -3.99 -12.40 20.72
C THR A 125 -2.71 -11.72 20.23
N SER A 126 -1.78 -12.46 19.65
CA SER A 126 -0.64 -11.91 18.91
C SER A 126 -0.92 -11.93 17.40
N TYR A 127 -0.40 -10.92 16.71
CA TYR A 127 -0.62 -10.71 15.29
C TYR A 127 0.69 -10.74 14.51
N LYS A 128 0.65 -11.31 13.32
CA LYS A 128 1.69 -11.14 12.31
C LYS A 128 1.47 -9.81 11.60
N LEU A 129 2.45 -8.92 11.70
CA LEU A 129 2.43 -7.59 11.07
C LEU A 129 3.05 -7.68 9.66
N LYS A 130 2.23 -7.76 8.62
CA LYS A 130 2.73 -7.84 7.23
C LYS A 130 3.19 -6.50 6.68
N SER A 131 2.59 -5.41 7.14
CA SER A 131 2.89 -4.05 6.70
C SER A 131 3.82 -3.31 7.66
N ARG A 132 4.84 -4.01 8.15
CA ARG A 132 5.93 -3.48 8.97
C ARG A 132 7.24 -3.57 8.19
N TYR A 133 7.93 -2.46 8.07
CA TYR A 133 9.25 -2.35 7.46
C TYR A 133 10.26 -1.96 8.53
N GLY A 134 11.36 -2.70 8.64
CA GLY A 134 12.34 -2.56 9.71
C GLY A 134 11.87 -3.11 11.06
N ASN A 135 12.83 -3.43 11.93
CA ASN A 135 12.59 -3.97 13.27
C ASN A 135 13.02 -3.04 14.40
N GLY A 136 13.48 -1.83 14.08
CA GLY A 136 13.97 -0.85 15.04
C GLY A 136 12.86 -0.08 15.75
N ILE A 137 13.25 1.08 16.28
CA ILE A 137 12.42 2.05 16.98
C ILE A 137 12.45 3.39 16.23
N PHE A 138 11.44 4.22 16.46
CA PHE A 138 11.43 5.60 15.94
C PHE A 138 10.95 6.57 17.02
N LYS A 139 11.25 7.85 16.81
CA LYS A 139 10.75 8.93 17.67
C LYS A 139 9.39 9.38 17.15
N LEU A 140 8.40 9.49 18.03
CA LEU A 140 7.09 10.05 17.76
C LEU A 140 6.80 11.20 18.73
N GLU A 141 6.52 12.37 18.19
CA GLU A 141 6.09 13.54 18.94
C GLU A 141 4.72 13.98 18.45
N VAL A 142 3.75 14.02 19.36
CA VAL A 142 2.38 14.44 19.07
C VAL A 142 2.21 15.88 19.49
N PHE A 143 1.77 16.71 18.56
CA PHE A 143 1.51 18.13 18.78
C PHE A 143 0.06 18.45 18.44
N GLN A 144 -0.51 19.48 19.06
CA GLN A 144 -1.60 20.22 18.45
C GLN A 144 -1.01 21.20 17.42
N HIS A 145 -1.63 21.25 16.24
CA HIS A 145 -1.35 22.29 15.24
C HIS A 145 -2.54 23.24 15.07
N ASP A 146 -2.25 24.45 14.61
CA ASP A 146 -3.26 25.49 14.39
C ASP A 146 -3.58 25.71 12.90
N TYR A 147 -3.08 24.86 12.01
CA TYR A 147 -3.49 24.88 10.60
C TYR A 147 -4.92 24.33 10.45
N LEU A 148 -5.77 25.03 9.69
CA LEU A 148 -7.13 24.56 9.38
C LEU A 148 -7.13 23.98 7.96
N MET A 149 -7.26 22.67 7.85
CA MET A 149 -7.48 22.02 6.57
C MET A 149 -8.94 22.20 6.10
N THR A 150 -9.16 22.30 4.79
CA THR A 150 -10.48 22.45 4.16
C THR A 150 -10.71 21.36 3.11
N ASN A 151 -11.96 20.95 2.92
CA ASN A 151 -12.31 19.98 1.88
C ASN A 151 -12.31 20.61 0.49
N ASP A 152 -12.73 21.87 0.40
CA ASP A 152 -12.92 22.58 -0.87
C ASP A 152 -11.74 23.49 -1.19
N ASP A 153 -11.37 23.53 -2.46
CA ASP A 153 -10.41 24.47 -3.03
C ASP A 153 -11.15 25.72 -3.54
N PRO A 154 -10.72 26.95 -3.17
CA PRO A 154 -11.30 28.19 -3.71
C PRO A 154 -11.30 28.27 -5.25
N LEU A 155 -10.37 27.59 -5.92
CA LEU A 155 -10.28 27.52 -7.38
C LEU A 155 -11.20 26.45 -7.99
N GLY A 156 -11.91 25.70 -7.15
CA GLY A 156 -12.84 24.63 -7.53
C GLY A 156 -12.27 23.23 -7.32
N GLY A 157 -13.14 22.29 -6.93
CA GLY A 157 -12.78 20.90 -6.64
C GLY A 157 -12.33 20.68 -5.19
N GLY A 158 -11.87 19.46 -4.91
CA GLY A 158 -11.36 19.10 -3.59
C GLY A 158 -9.95 19.66 -3.36
N ARG A 159 -9.71 20.27 -2.21
CA ARG A 159 -8.39 20.76 -1.82
C ARG A 159 -7.42 19.60 -1.60
N LYS A 160 -6.21 19.78 -2.10
CA LYS A 160 -5.12 18.79 -2.07
C LYS A 160 -4.09 19.18 -1.04
N TYR A 161 -3.50 18.19 -0.39
CA TYR A 161 -2.39 18.38 0.54
C TYR A 161 -1.27 17.44 0.15
N PHE A 162 -0.10 18.01 -0.11
CA PHE A 162 1.02 17.27 -0.68
C PHE A 162 1.94 16.73 0.41
N SER A 163 2.59 15.60 0.10
CA SER A 163 3.45 14.85 1.03
C SER A 163 4.55 15.68 1.69
N ASN A 164 5.11 16.67 0.99
CA ASN A 164 6.25 17.48 1.46
C ASN A 164 5.85 18.76 2.21
N GLN A 165 4.58 18.89 2.60
CA GLN A 165 4.04 20.12 3.17
C GLN A 165 4.08 20.16 4.71
N SER A 166 5.03 19.49 5.37
CA SER A 166 5.17 19.52 6.84
C SER A 166 5.19 20.94 7.39
N LYS A 167 5.84 21.87 6.67
CA LYS A 167 5.91 23.30 7.02
C LYS A 167 4.55 24.00 7.15
N LEU A 168 3.49 23.52 6.50
CA LEU A 168 2.13 24.07 6.68
C LEU A 168 1.63 23.93 8.12
N PHE A 169 2.05 22.85 8.79
CA PHE A 169 1.65 22.53 10.16
C PHE A 169 2.64 23.06 11.19
N GLU A 170 3.93 23.12 10.84
CA GLU A 170 4.99 23.55 11.75
C GLU A 170 5.12 25.07 11.88
N ASN A 171 4.81 25.82 10.80
CA ASN A 171 5.02 27.28 10.75
C ASN A 171 3.70 28.07 10.85
N THR A 172 2.72 27.56 11.61
CA THR A 172 1.49 28.31 11.91
C THR A 172 1.79 29.54 12.76
N PRO A 173 0.96 30.60 12.76
CA PRO A 173 1.20 31.81 13.56
C PRO A 173 1.39 31.56 15.06
N ASN A 174 0.71 30.55 15.60
CA ASN A 174 0.83 30.14 17.00
C ASN A 174 1.82 28.98 17.22
N GLY A 175 2.45 28.50 16.14
CA GLY A 175 3.32 27.32 16.13
C GLY A 175 2.62 26.01 16.50
N LEU A 176 3.44 25.01 16.81
CA LEU A 176 3.00 23.76 17.43
C LEU A 176 2.89 23.94 18.96
N SER A 177 2.00 23.16 19.59
CA SER A 177 1.98 23.07 21.06
C SER A 177 3.28 22.46 21.63
N SER A 178 3.36 22.33 22.95
CA SER A 178 4.29 21.36 23.55
C SER A 178 3.96 19.93 23.11
N VAL A 179 4.95 19.03 23.20
CA VAL A 179 4.75 17.59 22.98
C VAL A 179 3.68 17.08 23.94
N LEU A 180 2.67 16.41 23.40
CA LEU A 180 1.50 15.95 24.14
C LEU A 180 1.63 14.50 24.63
N ASN A 181 2.42 13.67 23.97
CA ASN A 181 2.57 12.26 24.37
C ASN A 181 3.64 12.08 25.45
N GLU A 182 3.34 11.22 26.42
CA GLU A 182 4.24 10.95 27.56
C GLU A 182 5.53 10.24 27.15
N ASN A 183 5.44 9.29 26.22
CA ASN A 183 6.58 8.54 25.69
C ASN A 183 6.76 8.86 24.20
N THR A 184 7.92 9.38 23.85
CA THR A 184 8.28 9.73 22.48
C THR A 184 9.03 8.63 21.74
N THR A 185 9.42 7.54 22.42
CA THR A 185 10.04 6.39 21.76
C THR A 185 8.99 5.32 21.49
N VAL A 186 8.82 4.97 20.22
CA VAL A 186 7.87 3.93 19.80
C VAL A 186 8.60 2.63 19.55
N LEU A 187 8.20 1.60 20.31
CA LEU A 187 8.50 0.20 20.03
C LEU A 187 7.22 -0.47 19.53
N VAL A 188 7.33 -1.16 18.40
CA VAL A 188 6.20 -1.85 17.77
C VAL A 188 5.82 -3.09 18.55
N ASP A 189 4.68 -3.06 19.22
CA ASP A 189 4.06 -4.22 19.86
C ASP A 189 3.08 -4.89 18.90
N ASN A 190 3.12 -6.21 18.77
CA ASN A 190 2.23 -6.98 17.91
C ASN A 190 1.07 -7.66 18.66
N ARG A 191 0.89 -7.36 19.94
CA ARG A 191 -0.18 -7.92 20.77
C ARG A 191 -1.46 -7.08 20.68
N GLY A 192 -2.60 -7.75 20.76
CA GLY A 192 -3.90 -7.13 20.91
C GLY A 192 -4.02 -6.42 22.26
N ILE A 193 -4.88 -5.40 22.29
CA ILE A 193 -5.09 -4.55 23.47
C ILE A 193 -6.41 -4.93 24.12
N VAL A 194 -6.37 -5.36 25.37
CA VAL A 194 -7.58 -5.70 26.14
C VAL A 194 -7.99 -4.50 26.98
N LEU A 195 -9.20 -3.99 26.74
CA LEU A 195 -9.80 -2.93 27.54
C LEU A 195 -10.76 -3.54 28.55
N TYR A 196 -10.61 -3.20 29.81
CA TYR A 196 -11.49 -3.64 30.89
C TYR A 196 -12.58 -2.61 31.20
N LYS A 197 -13.73 -3.08 31.72
CA LYS A 197 -14.79 -2.19 32.20
C LYS A 197 -14.29 -1.43 33.42
N LYS A 198 -14.51 -0.12 33.44
CA LYS A 198 -14.17 0.75 34.57
C LYS A 198 -15.42 1.06 35.40
N ASP A 199 -15.28 1.15 36.72
CA ASP A 199 -16.31 1.69 37.61
C ASP A 199 -16.33 3.23 37.58
N LYS A 200 -17.20 3.82 38.40
CA LYS A 200 -17.35 5.28 38.55
C LYS A 200 -16.11 5.97 39.12
N ASP A 201 -15.23 5.22 39.78
CA ASP A 201 -14.01 5.71 40.43
C ASP A 201 -12.76 5.44 39.56
N GLY A 202 -12.94 4.83 38.36
CA GLY A 202 -11.86 4.54 37.41
C GLY A 202 -11.14 3.20 37.61
N ASN A 203 -11.60 2.36 38.53
CA ASN A 203 -11.03 1.04 38.80
C ASN A 203 -11.61 -0.02 37.87
N ASP A 204 -10.85 -1.09 37.60
CA ASP A 204 -11.35 -2.22 36.81
C ASP A 204 -12.46 -2.93 37.57
N GLN A 205 -13.62 -3.10 36.94
CA GLN A 205 -14.70 -3.94 37.47
C GLN A 205 -14.29 -5.41 37.38
N VAL A 206 -14.61 -6.17 38.42
CA VAL A 206 -14.36 -7.61 38.49
C VAL A 206 -15.68 -8.38 38.51
N ASP A 207 -15.69 -9.58 37.97
CA ASP A 207 -16.80 -10.52 38.08
C ASP A 207 -16.84 -11.20 39.46
N ASP A 208 -17.84 -12.07 39.66
CA ASP A 208 -18.05 -12.81 40.92
C ASP A 208 -16.84 -13.69 41.31
N ASN A 209 -15.94 -13.99 40.38
CA ASN A 209 -14.72 -14.77 40.59
C ASN A 209 -13.47 -13.90 40.76
N GLY A 210 -13.60 -12.57 40.79
CA GLY A 210 -12.48 -11.63 40.90
C GLY A 210 -11.71 -11.41 39.60
N LYS A 211 -12.19 -11.91 38.45
CA LYS A 211 -11.56 -11.66 37.14
C LYS A 211 -12.05 -10.33 36.58
N ARG A 212 -11.15 -9.52 36.04
CA ARG A 212 -11.49 -8.24 35.41
C ARG A 212 -12.45 -8.45 34.24
N ILE A 213 -13.54 -7.70 34.22
CA ILE A 213 -14.55 -7.78 33.17
C ILE A 213 -14.01 -7.10 31.91
N VAL A 214 -13.86 -7.86 30.83
CA VAL A 214 -13.45 -7.33 29.52
C VAL A 214 -14.57 -6.46 28.95
N LYS A 215 -14.22 -5.23 28.55
CA LYS A 215 -15.09 -4.32 27.82
C LYS A 215 -14.98 -4.55 26.31
N GLU A 216 -13.75 -4.60 25.80
CA GLU A 216 -13.44 -4.65 24.37
C GLU A 216 -12.05 -5.26 24.18
N VAL A 217 -11.86 -6.02 23.09
CA VAL A 217 -10.53 -6.47 22.64
C VAL A 217 -10.26 -5.81 21.32
N LEU A 218 -9.22 -5.00 21.29
CA LEU A 218 -8.76 -4.30 20.10
C LEU A 218 -7.62 -5.09 19.43
N PRO A 219 -7.52 -5.07 18.09
CA PRO A 219 -6.37 -5.65 17.40
C PRO A 219 -5.07 -4.93 17.76
N ALA A 220 -3.93 -5.47 17.33
CA ALA A 220 -2.65 -4.80 17.50
C ALA A 220 -2.66 -3.41 16.83
N GLY A 221 -2.17 -2.41 17.56
CA GLY A 221 -2.11 -1.03 17.10
C GLY A 221 -1.28 -0.16 18.03
N MET A 222 -0.94 1.04 17.57
CA MET A 222 -0.27 2.02 18.41
C MET A 222 -1.26 2.58 19.43
N TRP A 223 -0.86 2.56 20.69
CA TRP A 223 -1.56 3.21 21.80
C TRP A 223 -0.72 4.36 22.32
N ILE A 224 -1.19 5.58 22.14
CA ILE A 224 -0.45 6.80 22.47
C ILE A 224 -1.21 7.56 23.55
N ASN A 225 -0.73 7.50 24.80
CA ASN A 225 -1.26 8.34 25.88
C ASN A 225 -0.87 9.79 25.64
N LEU A 226 -1.83 10.70 25.86
CA LEU A 226 -1.66 12.13 25.71
C LEU A 226 -1.88 12.86 27.04
N ASP A 227 -1.30 14.06 27.13
CA ASP A 227 -1.43 14.94 28.29
C ASP A 227 -2.89 15.34 28.52
N LYS A 228 -3.45 14.82 29.61
CA LYS A 228 -4.82 15.14 30.04
C LYS A 228 -5.01 16.61 30.40
N ALA A 229 -3.98 17.32 30.85
CA ALA A 229 -4.09 18.73 31.21
C ALA A 229 -4.31 19.61 29.97
N HIS A 230 -3.67 19.26 28.85
CA HIS A 230 -3.94 19.88 27.56
C HIS A 230 -5.43 19.76 27.20
N PHE A 231 -5.99 18.55 27.21
CA PHE A 231 -7.41 18.35 26.89
C PHE A 231 -8.38 18.94 27.90
N GLN A 232 -8.02 18.97 29.20
CA GLN A 232 -8.78 19.67 30.22
C GLN A 232 -8.96 21.15 29.85
N SER A 233 -7.87 21.82 29.43
CA SER A 233 -7.93 23.24 29.03
C SER A 233 -8.73 23.50 27.76
N LYS A 234 -8.81 22.52 26.85
CA LYS A 234 -9.52 22.65 25.56
C LYS A 234 -11.00 22.32 25.66
N LEU A 235 -11.38 21.48 26.62
CA LEU A 235 -12.77 21.05 26.85
C LEU A 235 -13.46 21.80 27.99
N ALA A 236 -12.72 22.47 28.86
CA ALA A 236 -13.32 23.40 29.82
C ALA A 236 -13.83 24.65 29.08
N ASP A 237 -15.01 25.13 29.49
CA ASP A 237 -15.58 26.40 29.02
C ASP A 237 -15.69 26.50 27.47
N ILE A 238 -16.23 25.46 26.82
CA ILE A 238 -16.62 25.51 25.40
C ILE A 238 -18.13 25.73 25.30
N ALA A 239 -18.54 26.87 24.73
CA ALA A 239 -19.94 27.23 24.57
C ALA A 239 -20.57 26.65 23.30
N SER A 240 -19.75 26.26 22.32
CA SER A 240 -20.24 25.69 21.06
C SER A 240 -19.21 24.80 20.37
N ALA A 241 -19.71 24.03 19.41
CA ALA A 241 -18.92 23.30 18.43
C ALA A 241 -17.87 24.17 17.73
N ASP A 242 -18.24 25.36 17.26
CA ASP A 242 -17.34 26.26 16.53
C ASP A 242 -16.21 26.79 17.43
N GLU A 243 -16.50 27.03 18.70
CA GLU A 243 -15.48 27.43 19.67
C GLU A 243 -14.45 26.32 19.89
N PHE A 244 -14.90 25.07 19.99
CA PHE A 244 -13.99 23.93 20.07
C PHE A 244 -13.10 23.84 18.83
N GLN A 245 -13.68 23.96 17.62
CA GLN A 245 -12.91 23.89 16.37
C GLN A 245 -11.83 24.99 16.28
N ASN A 246 -12.11 26.17 16.84
CA ASN A 246 -11.14 27.25 16.93
C ASN A 246 -10.03 26.99 17.97
N LYS A 247 -10.37 26.40 19.12
CA LYS A 247 -9.40 26.07 20.19
C LYS A 247 -8.56 24.82 19.88
N PHE A 248 -9.11 23.88 19.13
CA PHE A 248 -8.54 22.58 18.79
C PHE A 248 -8.87 22.21 17.35
N ARG A 249 -7.94 22.48 16.44
CA ARG A 249 -8.09 22.20 15.02
C ARG A 249 -7.72 20.76 14.67
N GLY A 250 -6.64 20.27 15.27
CA GLY A 250 -6.00 19.08 14.78
C GLY A 250 -4.77 18.65 15.55
N LEU A 251 -4.25 17.48 15.18
CA LEU A 251 -3.04 16.89 15.73
C LEU A 251 -2.01 16.62 14.63
N TYR A 252 -0.74 16.82 14.96
CA TYR A 252 0.40 16.47 14.13
C TYR A 252 1.23 15.40 14.86
N LEU A 253 1.23 14.19 14.33
CA LEU A 253 1.99 13.05 14.78
C LEU A 253 3.29 13.03 13.98
N LYS A 254 4.33 13.70 14.50
CA LYS A 254 5.63 13.84 13.86
C LYS A 254 6.51 12.64 14.18
N ALA A 255 6.83 11.84 13.17
CA ALA A 255 7.81 10.77 13.28
C ALA A 255 9.19 11.25 12.83
N SER A 256 10.25 10.79 13.50
CA SER A 256 11.64 11.06 13.11
C SER A 256 12.56 9.91 13.49
N SER A 257 13.73 9.87 12.84
CA SER A 257 14.77 8.89 13.12
C SER A 257 15.35 9.07 14.53
N MET A 258 15.73 7.96 15.16
CA MET A 258 16.48 7.94 16.42
C MET A 258 18.00 8.03 16.21
N GLY A 259 18.47 8.23 14.97
CA GLY A 259 19.86 8.46 14.61
C GLY A 259 20.76 7.22 14.58
N SER A 260 20.48 6.18 15.36
CA SER A 260 21.23 4.91 15.30
C SER A 260 20.28 3.70 15.32
N GLY A 261 20.37 2.86 14.30
CA GLY A 261 19.53 1.67 14.08
C GLY A 261 18.65 1.80 12.82
N GLU A 262 18.25 0.65 12.26
CA GLU A 262 17.47 0.55 10.99
C GLU A 262 16.09 1.25 11.04
N GLY A 263 15.62 1.64 12.23
CA GLY A 263 14.30 2.25 12.38
C GLY A 263 13.15 1.28 12.06
N THR A 264 11.93 1.81 12.00
CA THR A 264 10.78 1.08 11.47
C THR A 264 9.70 2.03 10.96
N ILE A 265 9.06 1.64 9.85
CA ILE A 265 7.83 2.25 9.33
C ILE A 265 6.74 1.20 9.32
N LEU A 266 5.54 1.60 9.70
CA LEU A 266 4.35 0.76 9.72
C LEU A 266 3.24 1.39 8.90
N LEU A 267 2.46 0.56 8.20
CA LEU A 267 1.14 0.99 7.72
C LEU A 267 0.11 0.84 8.83
N VAL A 268 -0.73 1.85 8.94
CA VAL A 268 -1.84 1.93 9.89
C VAL A 268 -3.16 2.10 9.17
N ASN A 269 -4.24 1.71 9.84
CA ASN A 269 -5.60 1.87 9.35
C ASN A 269 -6.28 3.09 10.00
N PRO A 270 -6.24 4.27 9.37
CA PRO A 270 -6.84 5.47 9.94
C PRO A 270 -8.38 5.41 9.97
N ALA A 271 -9.02 4.56 9.15
CA ALA A 271 -10.48 4.40 9.16
C ALA A 271 -11.01 3.77 10.46
N GLN A 272 -10.17 2.99 11.14
CA GLN A 272 -10.47 2.37 12.44
C GLN A 272 -9.80 3.09 13.62
N GLY A 273 -8.94 4.07 13.34
CA GLY A 273 -8.26 4.87 14.35
C GLY A 273 -9.15 5.94 14.96
N TYR A 274 -8.86 6.33 16.20
CA TYR A 274 -9.56 7.41 16.88
C TYR A 274 -8.72 8.04 18.00
N LEU A 275 -8.99 9.32 18.28
CA LEU A 275 -8.65 9.99 19.53
C LEU A 275 -9.81 9.80 20.51
N ARG A 276 -9.51 9.41 21.74
CA ARG A 276 -10.50 9.27 22.81
C ARG A 276 -10.09 10.12 24.00
N VAL A 277 -11.04 10.89 24.51
CA VAL A 277 -10.91 11.62 25.78
C VAL A 277 -12.01 11.13 26.70
N ALA A 278 -11.62 10.42 27.76
CA ALA A 278 -12.53 10.01 28.83
C ALA A 278 -12.54 11.07 29.92
N TYR A 279 -13.72 11.42 30.39
CA TYR A 279 -13.91 12.45 31.40
C TYR A 279 -15.06 12.11 32.35
N THR A 280 -15.03 12.73 33.52
CA THR A 280 -16.10 12.66 34.51
C THR A 280 -16.72 14.05 34.65
N GLN A 281 -18.05 14.12 34.73
CA GLN A 281 -18.78 15.38 34.98
C GLN A 281 -19.89 15.16 36.00
N GLU A 282 -20.35 16.24 36.62
CA GLU A 282 -21.47 16.22 37.56
C GLU A 282 -22.80 16.32 36.82
N GLU A 283 -23.70 15.36 37.05
CA GLU A 283 -25.06 15.39 36.51
C GLU A 283 -26.05 15.55 37.66
N LYS A 284 -26.84 16.62 37.61
CA LYS A 284 -27.94 16.84 38.53
C LYS A 284 -29.15 16.03 38.10
N LYS A 285 -29.61 15.14 38.96
CA LYS A 285 -30.87 14.40 38.78
C LYS A 285 -31.89 14.87 39.80
N LYS A 286 -33.09 15.17 39.31
CA LYS A 286 -34.25 15.44 40.17
C LYS A 286 -34.94 14.12 40.49
N ASN A 287 -34.99 13.79 41.77
CA ASN A 287 -35.66 12.60 42.28
C ASN A 287 -37.19 12.79 42.23
N GLU A 288 -37.93 11.68 42.38
CA GLU A 288 -39.41 11.68 42.39
C GLU A 288 -40.00 12.52 43.54
N ASP A 289 -39.24 12.74 44.62
CA ASP A 289 -39.59 13.60 45.75
C ASP A 289 -39.27 15.10 45.53
N GLY A 290 -38.74 15.45 44.35
CA GLY A 290 -38.36 16.82 44.00
C GLY A 290 -37.00 17.29 44.52
N THR A 291 -36.25 16.44 45.23
CA THR A 291 -34.87 16.73 45.67
C THR A 291 -33.88 16.59 44.51
N GLU A 292 -32.84 17.42 44.48
CA GLU A 292 -31.75 17.30 43.50
C GLU A 292 -30.59 16.51 44.12
N THR A 293 -30.16 15.46 43.42
CA THR A 293 -28.92 14.74 43.73
C THR A 293 -27.89 15.03 42.65
N THR A 294 -26.65 15.28 43.07
CA THR A 294 -25.53 15.47 42.15
C THR A 294 -24.75 14.16 42.09
N ASN A 295 -24.71 13.55 40.91
CA ASN A 295 -23.98 12.30 40.68
C ASN A 295 -22.82 12.56 39.72
N LYS A 296 -21.66 11.95 39.99
CA LYS A 296 -20.56 11.92 39.01
C LYS A 296 -20.83 10.85 37.99
N ILE A 297 -20.83 11.24 36.71
CA ILE A 297 -21.00 10.33 35.59
C ILE A 297 -19.76 10.35 34.71
N ARG A 298 -19.34 9.17 34.28
CA ARG A 298 -18.22 8.99 33.36
C ARG A 298 -18.73 8.99 31.92
N ARG A 299 -18.13 9.81 31.08
CA ARG A 299 -18.45 9.98 29.65
C ARG A 299 -17.17 9.94 28.82
N GLU A 300 -17.34 9.95 27.50
CA GLU A 300 -16.21 9.97 26.57
C GLU A 300 -16.52 10.79 25.32
N VAL A 301 -15.52 11.55 24.86
CA VAL A 301 -15.46 12.08 23.50
C VAL A 301 -14.64 11.12 22.66
N LYS A 302 -15.22 10.59 21.58
CA LYS A 302 -14.53 9.77 20.59
C LYS A 302 -14.49 10.49 19.25
N LEU A 303 -13.28 10.87 18.84
CA LEU A 303 -12.99 11.55 17.59
C LEU A 303 -12.33 10.56 16.62
N PRO A 304 -13.07 9.99 15.64
CA PRO A 304 -12.47 9.13 14.63
C PRO A 304 -11.42 9.90 13.81
N LEU A 305 -10.39 9.24 13.28
CA LEU A 305 -9.38 9.93 12.45
C LEU A 305 -9.90 10.22 11.04
N LEU A 306 -10.77 9.36 10.51
CA LEU A 306 -11.49 9.53 9.25
C LEU A 306 -12.99 9.31 9.47
N THR A 307 -13.84 10.05 8.75
CA THR A 307 -15.31 9.96 8.86
C THR A 307 -15.93 9.93 7.48
N TYR A 308 -16.50 8.80 7.04
CA TYR A 308 -17.21 8.77 5.75
C TYR A 308 -18.52 9.56 5.83
N ALA A 309 -18.77 10.46 4.89
CA ALA A 309 -20.05 11.18 4.82
C ALA A 309 -21.24 10.25 4.56
N ASN A 310 -21.00 9.08 3.94
CA ASN A 310 -21.99 8.01 3.80
C ASN A 310 -21.35 6.69 4.26
N PRO A 311 -21.80 6.06 5.35
CA PRO A 311 -21.24 4.80 5.84
C PRO A 311 -21.46 3.63 4.86
N SER A 312 -22.38 3.75 3.89
CA SER A 312 -22.62 2.75 2.84
C SER A 312 -21.68 2.89 1.63
N VAL A 313 -20.87 3.96 1.58
CA VAL A 313 -19.92 4.21 0.49
C VAL A 313 -18.57 4.59 1.11
N ALA A 314 -17.60 3.68 1.04
CA ALA A 314 -16.23 3.89 1.52
C ALA A 314 -15.43 4.87 0.64
N ASN A 315 -16.04 5.98 0.20
CA ASN A 315 -15.34 7.01 -0.57
C ASN A 315 -14.65 7.98 0.39
N LEU A 316 -13.32 7.85 0.49
CA LEU A 316 -12.45 8.69 1.31
C LEU A 316 -12.48 10.17 0.90
N ALA A 317 -12.83 10.47 -0.37
CA ALA A 317 -12.95 11.83 -0.89
C ALA A 317 -13.98 12.68 -0.14
N VAL A 318 -14.94 12.05 0.56
CA VAL A 318 -16.04 12.75 1.26
C VAL A 318 -15.83 12.77 2.77
N SER A 319 -14.61 12.49 3.26
CA SER A 319 -14.36 12.52 4.70
C SER A 319 -14.47 13.94 5.28
N LYS A 320 -15.25 14.13 6.36
CA LYS A 320 -15.29 15.42 7.09
C LYS A 320 -13.97 15.71 7.81
N ASN A 321 -13.34 14.67 8.36
CA ASN A 321 -11.99 14.76 8.90
C ASN A 321 -10.97 14.66 7.76
N ILE A 322 -9.91 15.44 7.87
CA ILE A 322 -8.85 15.47 6.86
C ILE A 322 -7.59 14.91 7.50
N LEU A 323 -7.02 13.91 6.85
CA LEU A 323 -5.76 13.28 7.23
C LEU A 323 -4.79 13.43 6.06
N VAL A 324 -3.58 13.87 6.35
CA VAL A 324 -2.48 14.00 5.38
C VAL A 324 -1.29 13.18 5.87
N ASN A 325 -0.75 12.31 5.02
CA ASN A 325 0.47 11.57 5.30
C ASN A 325 1.68 12.35 4.76
N LEU A 326 2.44 12.94 5.68
CA LEU A 326 3.59 13.76 5.35
C LEU A 326 4.86 12.92 5.29
N GLU A 327 5.81 13.37 4.49
CA GLU A 327 7.07 12.68 4.24
C GLU A 327 8.24 13.66 4.33
N GLU A 328 9.31 13.21 4.99
CA GLU A 328 10.63 13.84 4.98
C GLU A 328 11.65 12.78 4.61
N ASN A 329 12.41 13.03 3.53
CA ASN A 329 13.48 12.16 3.07
C ASN A 329 14.79 12.93 3.15
N ASP A 330 15.86 12.27 3.60
CA ASP A 330 17.21 12.86 3.62
C ASP A 330 17.90 12.79 2.24
N THR A 331 17.43 11.88 1.38
CA THR A 331 18.01 11.56 0.08
C THR A 331 16.91 11.66 -0.98
N LYS A 332 17.17 12.40 -2.06
CA LYS A 332 16.29 12.39 -3.23
C LYS A 332 16.71 11.26 -4.15
N VAL A 333 15.76 10.58 -4.76
CA VAL A 333 16.05 9.44 -5.64
C VAL A 333 16.91 9.84 -6.85
N GLU A 334 16.79 11.09 -7.31
CA GLU A 334 17.62 11.62 -8.39
C GLU A 334 19.09 11.76 -8.01
N ASP A 335 19.39 11.95 -6.71
CA ASP A 335 20.76 12.03 -6.19
C ASP A 335 21.43 10.65 -6.14
N VAL A 336 20.65 9.58 -6.26
CA VAL A 336 21.11 8.18 -6.21
C VAL A 336 21.52 7.66 -7.60
N TYR A 337 21.01 8.27 -8.68
CA TYR A 337 21.31 7.82 -10.03
C TYR A 337 22.78 8.01 -10.38
N GLU A 338 23.40 6.98 -10.96
CA GLU A 338 24.80 7.06 -11.43
C GLU A 338 24.96 8.02 -12.62
N SER A 339 23.89 8.20 -13.41
CA SER A 339 23.79 9.13 -14.52
C SER A 339 22.34 9.58 -14.74
N ALA A 340 22.14 10.67 -15.50
CA ALA A 340 20.80 11.09 -15.88
C ALA A 340 20.05 9.95 -16.62
N PRO A 341 18.74 9.75 -16.37
CA PRO A 341 17.99 8.64 -16.97
C PRO A 341 18.05 8.64 -18.50
N ASN A 342 18.49 7.52 -19.08
CA ASN A 342 18.68 7.38 -20.51
C ASN A 342 17.39 6.91 -21.19
N LYS A 343 16.55 7.87 -21.61
CA LYS A 343 15.29 7.58 -22.31
C LYS A 343 15.47 7.02 -23.73
N GLU A 344 16.66 7.15 -24.31
CA GLU A 344 16.97 6.70 -25.68
C GLU A 344 17.34 5.23 -25.71
N LEU A 345 18.33 4.82 -24.91
CA LEU A 345 18.86 3.44 -24.87
C LEU A 345 18.32 2.60 -23.70
N GLY A 346 17.81 3.25 -22.66
CA GLY A 346 17.46 2.61 -21.40
C GLY A 346 18.61 2.57 -20.40
N ASP A 347 18.26 2.34 -19.14
CA ASP A 347 19.17 2.30 -18.00
C ASP A 347 19.57 0.86 -17.65
N ASP A 348 20.71 0.73 -16.97
CA ASP A 348 21.25 -0.56 -16.51
C ASP A 348 20.62 -0.99 -15.17
N LYS A 349 20.34 -0.03 -14.29
CA LYS A 349 19.63 -0.16 -13.03
C LYS A 349 18.44 0.78 -13.01
N LEU A 350 17.35 0.27 -12.46
CA LEU A 350 16.10 0.98 -12.32
C LEU A 350 15.74 1.04 -10.84
N PHE A 351 15.68 2.24 -10.30
CA PHE A 351 15.40 2.54 -8.91
C PHE A 351 13.89 2.75 -8.78
N VAL A 352 13.20 1.78 -8.17
CA VAL A 352 11.75 1.81 -8.00
C VAL A 352 11.45 2.01 -6.53
N THR A 353 11.11 3.24 -6.15
CA THR A 353 10.84 3.59 -4.74
C THR A 353 9.50 4.28 -4.62
N GLY A 354 8.73 3.82 -3.63
CA GLY A 354 7.45 4.43 -3.30
C GLY A 354 7.58 5.61 -2.33
N GLY A 355 6.44 6.18 -1.98
CA GLY A 355 6.35 7.34 -1.10
C GLY A 355 5.66 8.52 -1.75
N GLY A 356 5.57 9.61 -0.98
CA GLY A 356 5.00 10.87 -1.46
C GLY A 356 5.78 11.46 -2.62
N GLU A 357 7.09 11.23 -2.61
CA GLU A 357 8.06 11.46 -3.68
C GLU A 357 8.82 10.15 -3.93
N GLY A 358 9.30 9.92 -5.16
CA GLY A 358 9.99 8.67 -5.45
C GLY A 358 10.31 8.48 -6.93
N SER A 359 10.45 7.23 -7.35
CA SER A 359 10.74 6.88 -8.74
C SER A 359 10.07 5.60 -9.18
N ILE A 360 9.74 5.58 -10.47
CA ILE A 360 9.15 4.45 -11.19
C ILE A 360 10.07 4.07 -12.35
N ALA A 361 9.96 2.83 -12.81
CA ALA A 361 10.61 2.40 -14.03
C ALA A 361 9.62 2.47 -15.19
N VAL A 362 9.90 3.27 -16.21
CA VAL A 362 9.09 3.32 -17.45
C VAL A 362 9.61 2.28 -18.42
N ILE A 363 8.70 1.54 -19.05
CA ILE A 363 8.99 0.46 -19.99
C ILE A 363 8.36 0.79 -21.35
N GLU A 364 9.16 0.67 -22.39
CA GLU A 364 8.75 0.73 -23.78
C GLU A 364 8.90 -0.67 -24.39
N LEU A 365 7.83 -1.14 -25.03
CA LEU A 365 7.77 -2.43 -25.70
C LEU A 365 7.52 -2.20 -27.19
N PHE A 366 8.21 -2.92 -28.07
CA PHE A 366 7.93 -2.94 -29.51
C PHE A 366 7.95 -1.57 -30.20
N LYS A 367 8.79 -0.62 -29.78
CA LYS A 367 8.81 0.73 -30.39
C LYS A 367 9.89 0.93 -31.43
N GLU A 368 10.94 0.14 -31.40
CA GLU A 368 12.05 0.26 -32.33
C GLU A 368 11.62 -0.05 -33.77
N ASN A 369 12.33 0.58 -34.72
CA ASN A 369 12.17 0.36 -36.16
C ASN A 369 10.71 0.46 -36.65
N ASP A 370 9.96 1.45 -36.15
CA ASP A 370 8.53 1.64 -36.46
C ASP A 370 7.71 0.37 -36.16
N PHE A 371 7.83 -0.11 -34.91
CA PHE A 371 7.11 -1.28 -34.38
C PHE A 371 7.35 -2.57 -35.17
N ALA A 372 8.56 -2.78 -35.71
CA ALA A 372 8.87 -3.90 -36.60
C ALA A 372 8.53 -5.27 -35.97
N GLU A 373 8.90 -5.48 -34.71
CA GLU A 373 8.66 -6.72 -33.98
C GLU A 373 7.16 -6.96 -33.75
N LEU A 374 6.40 -5.93 -33.37
CA LEU A 374 4.94 -6.02 -33.21
C LEU A 374 4.24 -6.28 -34.56
N LYS A 375 4.70 -5.68 -35.66
CA LYS A 375 4.19 -5.96 -37.01
C LYS A 375 4.40 -7.44 -37.35
N ALA A 376 5.59 -7.98 -37.12
CA ALA A 376 5.89 -9.39 -37.38
C ALA A 376 4.99 -10.34 -36.58
N LEU A 377 4.74 -10.05 -35.30
CA LEU A 377 3.82 -10.84 -34.47
C LEU A 377 2.37 -10.76 -34.98
N ARG A 378 1.92 -9.60 -35.46
CA ARG A 378 0.58 -9.42 -36.04
C ARG A 378 0.41 -10.17 -37.36
N GLU A 379 1.41 -10.14 -38.23
CA GLU A 379 1.38 -10.82 -39.54
C GLU A 379 1.27 -12.34 -39.42
N GLN A 380 1.83 -12.91 -38.34
CA GLN A 380 1.76 -14.34 -38.07
C GLN A 380 0.38 -14.83 -37.58
N ASN A 381 -0.58 -13.93 -37.34
CA ASN A 381 -1.92 -14.26 -36.80
C ASN A 381 -1.87 -15.18 -35.57
N VAL A 382 -0.92 -14.93 -34.68
CA VAL A 382 -0.71 -15.77 -33.49
C VAL A 382 -1.82 -15.61 -32.46
N LEU A 383 -2.16 -16.70 -31.78
CA LEU A 383 -3.00 -16.68 -30.59
C LEU A 383 -2.12 -16.64 -29.34
N ILE A 384 -2.24 -15.60 -28.53
CA ILE A 384 -1.44 -15.48 -27.31
C ILE A 384 -2.00 -16.40 -26.24
N ASN A 385 -1.20 -17.41 -25.87
CA ASN A 385 -1.52 -18.32 -24.79
C ASN A 385 -1.24 -17.65 -23.45
N ASP A 386 -0.04 -17.09 -23.31
CA ASP A 386 0.43 -16.38 -22.13
C ASP A 386 1.56 -15.39 -22.45
N ALA A 387 1.78 -14.42 -21.56
CA ALA A 387 2.92 -13.52 -21.64
C ALA A 387 3.38 -13.14 -20.23
N PHE A 388 4.68 -13.21 -19.98
CA PHE A 388 5.28 -12.93 -18.68
C PHE A 388 6.39 -11.88 -18.79
N LEU A 389 6.19 -10.74 -18.12
CA LEU A 389 7.23 -9.75 -17.89
C LEU A 389 7.91 -10.07 -16.56
N THR A 390 9.19 -10.42 -16.60
CA THR A 390 9.99 -10.69 -15.39
C THR A 390 11.07 -9.62 -15.24
N VAL A 391 11.14 -9.06 -14.04
CA VAL A 391 12.20 -8.15 -13.61
C VAL A 391 12.98 -8.79 -12.47
N TYR A 392 14.29 -8.55 -12.43
CA TYR A 392 15.18 -9.13 -11.42
C TYR A 392 15.71 -8.01 -10.54
N THR A 393 15.80 -8.24 -9.24
CA THR A 393 16.38 -7.25 -8.32
C THR A 393 17.90 -7.24 -8.43
N ASP A 394 18.53 -6.08 -8.31
CA ASP A 394 19.96 -5.99 -8.10
C ASP A 394 20.30 -6.37 -6.65
N GLU A 395 20.75 -7.61 -6.46
CA GLU A 395 21.02 -8.17 -5.13
C GLU A 395 22.15 -7.42 -4.39
N ALA A 396 23.05 -6.76 -5.12
CA ALA A 396 24.13 -5.99 -4.53
C ALA A 396 23.62 -4.69 -3.91
N SER A 397 22.82 -3.90 -4.65
CA SER A 397 22.22 -2.65 -4.16
C SER A 397 21.16 -2.90 -3.08
N MET A 398 20.51 -4.07 -3.11
CA MET A 398 19.49 -4.48 -2.14
C MET A 398 20.04 -5.34 -0.99
N ALA A 399 21.37 -5.43 -0.82
CA ALA A 399 21.96 -6.23 0.24
C ALA A 399 21.57 -5.73 1.65
N GLY A 400 20.94 -6.59 2.44
CA GLY A 400 20.46 -6.23 3.79
C GLY A 400 19.20 -5.37 3.81
N GLN A 401 18.65 -5.02 2.65
CA GLN A 401 17.46 -4.17 2.53
C GLN A 401 16.18 -4.99 2.31
N ILE A 402 15.04 -4.38 2.64
CA ILE A 402 13.73 -5.00 2.47
C ILE A 402 13.21 -4.67 1.08
N ASN A 403 12.93 -5.69 0.28
CA ASN A 403 12.27 -5.50 -1.01
C ASN A 403 10.75 -5.31 -0.80
N PRO A 404 10.07 -4.44 -1.57
CA PRO A 404 8.63 -4.33 -1.56
C PRO A 404 7.97 -5.69 -1.76
N GLU A 405 6.93 -6.00 -0.99
CA GLU A 405 6.22 -7.28 -1.12
C GLU A 405 5.70 -7.49 -2.54
N ARG A 406 5.35 -6.38 -3.21
CA ARG A 406 4.89 -6.37 -4.60
C ARG A 406 5.42 -5.18 -5.37
N LEU A 407 5.42 -5.33 -6.69
CA LEU A 407 5.49 -4.23 -7.63
C LEU A 407 4.17 -4.15 -8.40
N TYR A 408 3.85 -2.98 -8.92
CA TYR A 408 2.64 -2.70 -9.66
C TYR A 408 2.98 -2.20 -11.08
N LEU A 409 2.41 -2.84 -12.10
CA LEU A 409 2.61 -2.51 -13.51
C LEU A 409 1.35 -1.91 -14.13
N TYR A 410 1.41 -0.65 -14.53
CA TYR A 410 0.27 0.09 -15.08
C TYR A 410 0.58 0.71 -16.43
N ASN A 411 -0.47 1.14 -17.15
CA ASN A 411 -0.30 1.91 -18.38
C ASN A 411 0.10 3.34 -18.01
N PHE A 412 1.35 3.69 -18.32
CA PHE A 412 1.93 4.99 -18.01
C PHE A 412 1.25 6.08 -18.84
N ASP A 413 1.13 5.87 -20.15
CA ASP A 413 0.59 6.86 -21.10
C ASP A 413 -0.84 7.30 -20.78
N SER A 414 -1.69 6.37 -20.34
CA SER A 414 -3.07 6.67 -19.95
C SER A 414 -3.28 6.84 -18.45
N THR A 415 -2.26 6.60 -17.62
CA THR A 415 -2.36 6.62 -16.15
C THR A 415 -3.51 5.73 -15.66
N SER A 416 -3.51 4.48 -16.10
CA SER A 416 -4.59 3.54 -15.83
C SER A 416 -4.10 2.12 -15.61
N ASN A 417 -4.93 1.31 -14.95
CA ASN A 417 -4.65 -0.11 -14.73
C ASN A 417 -4.56 -0.84 -16.08
N ILE A 418 -3.65 -1.82 -16.19
CA ILE A 418 -3.63 -2.69 -17.37
C ILE A 418 -4.77 -3.72 -17.32
N PRO A 419 -5.24 -4.24 -18.47
CA PRO A 419 -6.35 -5.21 -18.53
C PRO A 419 -6.15 -6.41 -17.62
N ASP A 420 -4.94 -6.98 -17.58
CA ASP A 420 -4.63 -8.15 -16.75
C ASP A 420 -4.83 -7.89 -15.26
N PHE A 421 -4.52 -6.69 -14.78
CA PHE A 421 -4.76 -6.31 -13.39
C PHE A 421 -6.25 -6.18 -13.09
N ILE A 422 -7.03 -5.63 -14.02
CA ILE A 422 -8.49 -5.44 -13.86
C ILE A 422 -9.21 -6.79 -13.90
N ALA A 423 -8.77 -7.70 -14.78
CA ALA A 423 -9.35 -9.02 -14.96
C ALA A 423 -9.02 -9.98 -13.81
N ASP A 424 -7.95 -9.69 -13.05
CA ASP A 424 -7.58 -10.49 -11.89
C ASP A 424 -8.60 -10.27 -10.76
N ALA A 425 -9.43 -11.27 -10.53
CA ALA A 425 -10.38 -11.24 -9.42
C ALA A 425 -9.62 -11.13 -8.09
N ALA A 426 -10.17 -10.41 -7.11
CA ALA A 426 -9.63 -10.25 -5.76
C ALA A 426 -9.66 -11.56 -4.96
N THR A 427 -8.95 -12.56 -5.45
CA THR A 427 -8.74 -13.87 -4.84
C THR A 427 -7.45 -13.82 -4.01
N SER A 428 -7.29 -14.77 -3.10
CA SER A 428 -6.11 -14.85 -2.23
C SER A 428 -4.78 -15.09 -2.97
N LYS A 429 -4.82 -15.37 -4.28
CA LYS A 429 -3.65 -15.60 -5.14
C LYS A 429 -3.85 -14.89 -6.49
N PRO A 430 -3.60 -13.57 -6.54
CA PRO A 430 -3.70 -12.82 -7.79
C PRO A 430 -2.82 -13.43 -8.88
N ILE A 431 -3.43 -13.70 -10.03
CA ILE A 431 -2.83 -14.31 -11.22
C ILE A 431 -1.94 -13.30 -11.95
N TYR A 432 -2.27 -12.01 -11.86
CA TYR A 432 -1.52 -10.91 -12.45
C TYR A 432 -0.06 -10.87 -11.94
N GLY A 433 0.20 -11.39 -10.74
CA GLY A 433 1.54 -11.57 -10.20
C GLY A 433 2.07 -10.31 -9.52
N GLY A 434 3.31 -9.94 -9.85
CA GLY A 434 4.02 -8.81 -9.28
C GLY A 434 4.46 -9.01 -7.83
N ALA A 435 4.37 -10.22 -7.27
CA ALA A 435 4.86 -10.53 -5.93
C ALA A 435 6.37 -10.76 -5.93
N PHE A 436 7.02 -10.38 -4.84
CA PHE A 436 8.44 -10.65 -4.64
C PHE A 436 8.68 -12.15 -4.52
N GLU A 437 9.51 -12.68 -5.41
CA GLU A 437 9.95 -14.07 -5.40
C GLU A 437 11.43 -14.10 -5.03
N LYS A 438 11.73 -14.61 -3.83
CA LYS A 438 13.11 -14.80 -3.39
C LYS A 438 13.78 -15.89 -4.21
N GLY A 439 14.94 -15.60 -4.78
CA GLY A 439 15.79 -16.56 -5.46
C GLY A 439 16.85 -17.19 -4.55
N GLY A 440 17.52 -18.23 -5.05
CA GLY A 440 18.60 -18.93 -4.34
C GLY A 440 18.61 -20.43 -4.65
N GLU A 441 19.58 -21.15 -4.07
CA GLU A 441 19.77 -22.60 -4.31
C GLU A 441 18.53 -23.42 -3.89
N ASP A 442 17.84 -23.01 -2.83
CA ASP A 442 16.61 -23.65 -2.33
C ASP A 442 15.31 -23.08 -2.94
N SER A 443 15.41 -22.20 -3.94
CA SER A 443 14.26 -21.56 -4.58
C SER A 443 13.99 -22.10 -5.98
N LYS A 444 12.72 -22.05 -6.41
CA LYS A 444 12.33 -22.27 -7.81
C LYS A 444 12.90 -21.20 -8.76
N LYS A 445 13.40 -20.08 -8.23
CA LYS A 445 13.97 -18.98 -8.98
C LYS A 445 15.46 -18.86 -8.67
N ALA A 446 16.28 -18.75 -9.70
CA ALA A 446 17.73 -18.61 -9.53
C ALA A 446 18.17 -17.24 -9.01
N LYS A 447 17.31 -16.21 -9.11
CA LYS A 447 17.56 -14.84 -8.66
C LYS A 447 16.27 -14.24 -8.10
N ASN A 448 16.42 -13.28 -7.19
CA ASN A 448 15.30 -12.49 -6.70
C ASN A 448 14.59 -11.78 -7.87
N SER A 449 13.27 -11.90 -7.95
CA SER A 449 12.51 -11.40 -9.10
C SER A 449 11.07 -11.02 -8.78
N TYR A 450 10.46 -10.26 -9.69
CA TYR A 450 9.03 -10.05 -9.78
C TYR A 450 8.55 -10.45 -11.18
N THR A 451 7.47 -11.22 -11.27
CA THR A 451 6.89 -11.65 -12.55
C THR A 451 5.45 -11.19 -12.67
N PHE A 452 5.14 -10.47 -13.76
CA PHE A 452 3.80 -10.03 -14.14
C PHE A 452 3.28 -10.88 -15.28
N ARG A 453 2.03 -11.35 -15.17
CA ARG A 453 1.31 -11.95 -16.29
C ARG A 453 0.57 -10.85 -17.03
N ILE A 454 0.96 -10.62 -18.29
CA ILE A 454 0.45 -9.50 -19.13
C ILE A 454 -0.17 -9.99 -20.44
N LYS A 455 -0.83 -11.16 -20.39
CA LYS A 455 -1.43 -11.83 -21.54
C LYS A 455 -2.41 -10.92 -22.27
N ASP A 456 -3.38 -10.36 -21.56
CA ASP A 456 -4.47 -9.58 -22.16
C ASP A 456 -3.95 -8.25 -22.71
N HIS A 457 -2.95 -7.65 -22.04
CA HIS A 457 -2.23 -6.51 -22.56
C HIS A 457 -1.59 -6.82 -23.93
N ILE A 458 -0.75 -7.85 -24.02
CA ILE A 458 -0.08 -8.24 -25.28
C ILE A 458 -1.11 -8.66 -26.35
N GLN A 459 -2.15 -9.39 -25.95
CA GLN A 459 -3.22 -9.80 -26.85
C GLN A 459 -3.95 -8.59 -27.45
N ASN A 460 -4.16 -7.53 -26.67
CA ASN A 460 -4.74 -6.27 -27.15
C ASN A 460 -3.79 -5.51 -28.07
N LEU A 461 -2.47 -5.51 -27.80
CA LEU A 461 -1.48 -4.93 -28.71
C LEU A 461 -1.50 -5.62 -30.07
N ILE A 462 -1.71 -6.93 -30.13
CA ILE A 462 -1.75 -7.67 -31.40
C ILE A 462 -3.08 -7.47 -32.13
N LYS A 463 -4.21 -7.47 -31.41
CA LYS A 463 -5.55 -7.33 -32.02
C LYS A 463 -5.94 -5.90 -32.37
N SER A 464 -5.23 -4.89 -31.86
CA SER A 464 -5.57 -3.49 -32.07
C SER A 464 -5.51 -3.11 -33.56
N LYS A 465 -6.54 -2.40 -34.04
CA LYS A 465 -6.60 -1.89 -35.42
C LYS A 465 -5.50 -0.85 -35.71
N THR A 466 -5.08 -0.12 -34.68
CA THR A 466 -3.98 0.85 -34.77
C THR A 466 -2.71 0.21 -34.26
N LEU A 467 -1.59 0.47 -34.95
CA LEU A 467 -0.29 0.04 -34.49
C LEU A 467 0.21 1.02 -33.42
N VAL A 468 0.01 0.62 -32.15
CA VAL A 468 0.40 1.40 -30.97
C VAL A 468 0.91 0.45 -29.91
N SER A 469 1.92 0.92 -29.16
CA SER A 469 2.43 0.27 -27.96
C SER A 469 2.58 1.34 -26.88
N PRO A 470 1.65 1.42 -25.91
CA PRO A 470 1.71 2.41 -24.85
C PRO A 470 2.88 2.10 -23.92
N LYS A 471 3.47 3.15 -23.34
CA LYS A 471 4.46 2.98 -22.28
C LYS A 471 3.79 2.35 -21.06
N LEU A 472 4.50 1.42 -20.43
CA LEU A 472 4.13 0.88 -19.13
C LEU A 472 5.00 1.51 -18.04
N ALA A 473 4.57 1.42 -16.79
CA ALA A 473 5.39 1.81 -15.65
C ALA A 473 5.30 0.78 -14.54
N ILE A 474 6.43 0.49 -13.92
CA ILE A 474 6.56 -0.31 -12.70
C ILE A 474 6.76 0.62 -11.52
N SER A 475 5.92 0.47 -10.51
CA SER A 475 6.01 1.20 -9.25
C SER A 475 6.05 0.25 -8.05
N ALA A 476 6.57 0.75 -6.91
CA ALA A 476 6.53 0.01 -5.65
C ALA A 476 5.08 -0.15 -5.17
N SER A 477 4.77 -1.27 -4.53
CA SER A 477 3.42 -1.55 -4.05
C SER A 477 3.44 -2.38 -2.77
N ASN A 478 2.52 -2.05 -1.88
CA ASN A 478 2.13 -2.91 -0.78
C ASN A 478 1.31 -4.11 -1.31
N SER A 479 0.96 -5.05 -0.44
CA SER A 479 0.06 -6.17 -0.75
C SER A 479 -1.25 -5.73 -1.41
N PHE A 480 -1.77 -6.52 -2.37
CA PHE A 480 -3.03 -6.26 -3.07
C PHE A 480 -4.29 -6.69 -2.28
N THR A 481 -4.18 -6.97 -0.98
CA THR A 481 -5.15 -7.78 -0.21
C THR A 481 -6.55 -7.17 -0.02
N SER A 482 -6.82 -5.96 -0.51
CA SER A 482 -8.15 -5.32 -0.43
C SER A 482 -8.51 -4.38 -1.60
N THR A 483 -7.63 -4.19 -2.58
CA THR A 483 -7.67 -3.00 -3.49
C THR A 483 -7.60 -3.31 -4.98
N ILE A 484 -7.60 -4.58 -5.41
CA ILE A 484 -7.42 -4.96 -6.83
C ILE A 484 -8.45 -4.28 -7.77
N GLY A 485 -9.63 -3.89 -7.27
CA GLY A 485 -10.64 -3.17 -8.06
C GLY A 485 -10.66 -1.64 -7.94
N GLN A 486 -9.83 -1.00 -7.09
CA GLN A 486 -10.02 0.40 -6.68
C GLN A 486 -8.72 1.20 -6.51
N ILE A 487 -7.66 0.90 -7.28
CA ILE A 487 -6.46 1.74 -7.28
C ILE A 487 -6.86 3.14 -7.75
N ASN A 488 -6.93 4.06 -6.80
CA ASN A 488 -7.11 5.49 -7.07
C ASN A 488 -5.78 6.09 -7.51
N TYR A 489 -5.85 7.16 -8.28
CA TYR A 489 -4.69 7.95 -8.67
C TYR A 489 -4.73 9.29 -7.93
N LYS A 490 -3.56 9.77 -7.54
CA LYS A 490 -3.37 10.97 -6.74
C LYS A 490 -2.54 11.96 -7.52
N ASP A 491 -2.93 13.22 -7.44
CA ASP A 491 -2.31 14.27 -8.26
C ASP A 491 -0.87 14.53 -7.82
N LEU A 492 0.00 14.72 -8.81
CA LEU A 492 1.32 15.30 -8.63
C LEU A 492 1.18 16.79 -8.30
N TYR A 493 2.14 17.31 -7.56
CA TYR A 493 2.24 18.73 -7.28
C TYR A 493 2.53 19.50 -8.57
N THR A 494 1.57 20.30 -9.02
CA THR A 494 1.68 21.06 -10.27
C THR A 494 2.16 22.49 -10.08
N GLY A 495 2.74 22.83 -8.92
CA GLY A 495 3.16 24.20 -8.60
C GLY A 495 2.01 25.12 -8.19
N GLY A 496 2.32 26.08 -7.32
CA GLY A 496 1.58 27.33 -7.08
C GLY A 496 2.54 28.52 -7.35
N GLU A 497 2.20 29.74 -6.90
CA GLU A 497 2.95 30.99 -7.20
C GLU A 497 4.48 30.94 -6.95
N ASP A 498 5.00 29.97 -6.17
CA ASP A 498 6.40 29.89 -5.75
C ASP A 498 7.16 28.56 -6.11
N GLY A 499 6.71 27.75 -7.08
CA GLY A 499 7.40 26.47 -7.36
C GLY A 499 7.29 25.87 -8.75
N ASP A 500 8.33 25.13 -9.16
CA ASP A 500 8.38 24.39 -10.42
C ASP A 500 7.32 23.28 -10.44
N SER A 501 6.53 23.26 -11.53
CA SER A 501 5.61 22.15 -11.83
C SER A 501 6.35 20.81 -11.83
N LYS A 502 5.81 19.81 -11.13
CA LYS A 502 6.35 18.43 -11.10
C LYS A 502 5.57 17.49 -12.01
N VAL A 503 4.89 18.04 -13.01
CA VAL A 503 4.29 17.27 -14.10
C VAL A 503 5.39 16.55 -14.86
N ILE A 504 5.17 15.28 -15.16
CA ILE A 504 6.11 14.49 -15.98
C ILE A 504 5.70 14.64 -17.44
N GLU A 505 6.59 15.20 -18.25
CA GLU A 505 6.39 15.31 -19.68
C GLU A 505 6.29 13.92 -20.32
N ASN A 506 5.20 13.68 -21.03
CA ASN A 506 4.97 12.43 -21.72
C ASN A 506 4.06 12.61 -22.94
N THR A 507 4.21 11.73 -23.93
CA THR A 507 3.41 11.70 -25.16
C THR A 507 2.63 10.39 -25.19
N PRO A 508 1.29 10.40 -25.40
CA PRO A 508 0.49 11.52 -25.91
C PRO A 508 0.04 12.53 -24.85
N LYS A 509 0.13 12.20 -23.56
CA LYS A 509 -0.37 13.05 -22.47
C LYS A 509 0.67 13.12 -21.36
N ASN A 510 0.88 14.33 -20.84
CA ASN A 510 1.66 14.56 -19.63
C ASN A 510 1.06 13.81 -18.44
N ILE A 511 1.92 13.28 -17.58
CA ILE A 511 1.51 12.56 -16.39
C ILE A 511 1.39 13.55 -15.24
N THR A 512 0.18 13.62 -14.68
CA THR A 512 -0.17 14.54 -13.60
C THR A 512 -0.61 13.80 -12.35
N GLN A 513 -0.59 12.45 -12.35
CA GLN A 513 -1.07 11.63 -11.23
C GLN A 513 -0.24 10.36 -11.10
N MET A 514 -0.13 9.85 -9.87
CA MET A 514 0.53 8.60 -9.53
C MET A 514 -0.45 7.63 -8.86
N PRO A 515 -0.26 6.30 -9.00
CA PRO A 515 -1.07 5.32 -8.26
C PRO A 515 -0.97 5.54 -6.74
N SER A 516 -2.11 5.55 -6.05
CA SER A 516 -2.16 5.70 -4.59
C SER A 516 -1.38 4.62 -3.83
N ILE A 517 -1.31 3.40 -4.37
CA ILE A 517 -0.56 2.29 -3.77
C ILE A 517 0.95 2.53 -3.75
N THR A 518 1.47 3.28 -4.74
CA THR A 518 2.88 3.70 -4.76
C THR A 518 3.15 4.70 -3.64
N ILE A 519 2.21 5.62 -3.41
CA ILE A 519 2.33 6.70 -2.42
C ILE A 519 2.34 6.15 -1.00
N THR A 520 1.55 5.09 -0.76
CA THR A 520 1.47 4.43 0.55
C THR A 520 2.58 3.41 0.79
N THR A 521 3.43 3.10 -0.20
CA THR A 521 4.54 2.16 -0.05
C THR A 521 5.80 2.92 0.37
N PRO A 522 6.31 2.78 1.61
CA PRO A 522 7.43 3.61 2.08
C PRO A 522 8.79 3.15 1.54
N ILE A 523 8.95 1.90 1.13
CA ILE A 523 10.22 1.30 0.73
C ILE A 523 10.39 1.18 -0.79
N GLY A 524 11.62 0.96 -1.24
CA GLY A 524 11.97 0.76 -2.65
C GLY A 524 12.78 -0.51 -2.93
N THR A 525 13.03 -0.73 -4.22
CA THR A 525 13.92 -1.77 -4.73
C THR A 525 14.68 -1.28 -5.96
N VAL A 526 15.88 -1.80 -6.17
CA VAL A 526 16.64 -1.62 -7.40
C VAL A 526 16.44 -2.87 -8.26
N ILE A 527 15.95 -2.70 -9.48
CA ILE A 527 15.79 -3.78 -10.47
C ILE A 527 16.76 -3.58 -11.63
N ASN A 528 17.19 -4.68 -12.24
CA ASN A 528 18.04 -4.66 -13.43
C ASN A 528 17.23 -4.18 -14.64
N GLY A 529 17.75 -3.17 -15.34
CA GLY A 529 17.19 -2.63 -16.57
C GLY A 529 17.55 -3.44 -17.81
N THR A 530 17.61 -2.77 -18.95
CA THR A 530 17.75 -3.40 -20.28
C THR A 530 19.17 -3.32 -20.85
N THR A 531 20.00 -2.37 -20.38
CA THR A 531 21.34 -2.11 -20.93
C THR A 531 22.50 -2.67 -20.11
N GLY A 532 22.23 -3.43 -19.04
CA GLY A 532 23.26 -3.95 -18.12
C GLY A 532 24.35 -4.85 -18.74
N ALA A 533 25.45 -5.02 -18.01
CA ALA A 533 26.63 -5.80 -18.42
C ALA A 533 26.33 -7.30 -18.65
N ALA A 534 27.22 -7.98 -19.37
CA ALA A 534 27.14 -9.42 -19.61
C ALA A 534 27.10 -10.21 -18.29
N GLY A 535 26.17 -11.16 -18.18
CA GLY A 535 25.97 -11.97 -16.97
C GLY A 535 24.94 -11.44 -15.98
N VAL A 536 24.49 -10.18 -16.13
CA VAL A 536 23.35 -9.64 -15.35
C VAL A 536 22.05 -10.16 -15.95
N LYS A 537 21.14 -10.66 -15.10
CA LYS A 537 19.79 -11.03 -15.54
C LYS A 537 18.97 -9.77 -15.77
N LYS A 538 18.79 -9.44 -17.03
CA LYS A 538 18.02 -8.28 -17.51
C LYS A 538 16.51 -8.53 -17.42
N MET A 539 15.75 -7.45 -17.42
CA MET A 539 14.31 -7.50 -17.66
C MET A 539 13.99 -8.33 -18.91
N LYS A 540 12.99 -9.20 -18.84
CA LYS A 540 12.61 -10.11 -19.93
C LYS A 540 11.09 -10.15 -20.10
N LEU A 541 10.61 -9.95 -21.32
CA LEU A 541 9.24 -10.30 -21.71
C LEU A 541 9.26 -11.58 -22.55
N GLU A 542 8.56 -12.61 -22.08
CA GLU A 542 8.43 -13.90 -22.77
C GLU A 542 6.97 -14.15 -23.13
N ILE A 543 6.71 -14.39 -24.41
CA ILE A 543 5.39 -14.61 -24.98
C ILE A 543 5.28 -16.07 -25.40
N PHE A 544 4.24 -16.73 -24.93
CA PHE A 544 3.83 -18.06 -25.37
C PHE A 544 2.64 -17.91 -26.31
N TYR A 545 2.77 -18.39 -27.54
CA TYR A 545 1.72 -18.26 -28.53
C TYR A 545 1.53 -19.53 -29.35
N THR A 546 0.33 -19.69 -29.87
CA THR A 546 -0.02 -20.73 -30.83
C THR A 546 -0.04 -20.12 -32.22
N LYS A 547 0.65 -20.76 -33.17
CA LYS A 547 0.55 -20.43 -34.59
C LYS A 547 0.01 -21.61 -35.38
N THR A 548 -0.67 -21.33 -36.47
CA THR A 548 -1.06 -22.34 -37.44
C THR A 548 0.14 -22.64 -38.33
N VAL A 549 0.54 -23.90 -38.40
CA VAL A 549 1.52 -24.38 -39.36
C VAL A 549 0.80 -24.53 -40.70
N LYS A 550 1.36 -23.92 -41.76
CA LYS A 550 0.83 -24.00 -43.12
C LYS A 550 1.24 -25.29 -43.80
#